data_AF-A0A7W0XX89-F1
#
_entry.id   AF-A0A7W0XX89-F1
#
_cell.length_a   1.000
_cell.length_b   1.000
_cell.length_c   1.000
_cell.angle_alpha   90.00
_cell.angle_beta   90.00
_cell.angle_gamma   90.00
#
_symmetry.space_group_name_H-M   'P 1'
#
loop_
_entity.id
_entity.type
_entity.pdbx_description
1 polymer ?
#
loop_
_entity_poly.entity_id
_entity_poly.type
_entity_poly.pdbx_seq_one_letter_code
_entity_poly.pdbx_strand_id
1 'polypeptide(L)'
;AKGFAVLDEAMLPVLAEQVPPEWAGDIYCTMIHVCHELADLRRMREWTEAMERWCQKFSSAVMFAGICSVHRLELLSTEGYWDQVEQELGSACTALEGKNGWVAGEGFYQLGEILRLRGDYRAAQHHFDRARAFGIDPQPGEALLQAANHEVDAAWAGLRSALEGRDQLARTRLLGSIVDLALTKGLEDDAVQACAELESIAAQFGSPGFLAWARHARGTVLVHQSRDSEALTVLHAALRAYQDLHAIHDVARVHELIARAHRNQGQHDLARADTEAALTIYRQLRAQPDIRRLSEARACPGGLTARELEVLRQIASGASNREVGASLFITEKTVARHLANIFAKIGVSSRTAAAAWAHSNDVTSSRISS
;
A
#
# COMPACT_ATOMS: atom_id res chain seq x y z
N ALA A 1 -7.46 22.97 0.92
CA ALA A 1 -6.59 24.18 0.96
C ALA A 1 -6.92 25.16 2.10
N LYS A 2 -8.08 25.85 2.13
CA LYS A 2 -8.38 26.87 3.18
C LYS A 2 -8.36 26.31 4.63
N GLY A 3 -8.76 25.05 4.83
CA GLY A 3 -8.72 24.41 6.15
C GLY A 3 -7.31 24.27 6.73
N PHE A 4 -6.28 24.05 5.90
CA PHE A 4 -4.89 23.95 6.38
C PHE A 4 -4.40 25.25 7.01
N ALA A 5 -4.78 26.41 6.45
CA ALA A 5 -4.43 27.70 7.04
C ALA A 5 -5.06 27.90 8.43
N VAL A 6 -6.28 27.38 8.64
CA VAL A 6 -6.94 27.42 9.95
C VAL A 6 -6.24 26.50 10.95
N LEU A 7 -5.76 25.34 10.51
CA LEU A 7 -4.95 24.45 11.35
C LEU A 7 -3.64 25.13 11.77
N ASP A 8 -2.96 25.78 10.82
CA ASP A 8 -1.71 26.51 11.09
C ASP A 8 -1.96 27.71 12.02
N GLU A 9 -3.04 28.45 11.83
CA GLU A 9 -3.45 29.57 12.70
C GLU A 9 -3.77 29.10 14.13
N ALA A 10 -4.46 27.97 14.28
CA ALA A 10 -4.77 27.39 15.58
C ALA A 10 -3.50 26.98 16.37
N MET A 11 -2.40 26.69 15.68
CA MET A 11 -1.11 26.37 16.32
C MET A 11 -0.34 27.60 16.78
N LEU A 12 -0.63 28.81 16.29
CA LEU A 12 0.15 30.01 16.61
C LEU A 12 0.21 30.31 18.12
N PRO A 13 -0.90 30.28 18.90
CA PRO A 13 -0.84 30.51 20.34
C PRO A 13 -0.08 29.41 21.09
N VAL A 14 -0.15 28.16 20.60
CA VAL A 14 0.55 27.01 21.19
C VAL A 14 2.07 27.18 21.02
N LEU A 15 2.51 27.51 19.81
CA LEU A 15 3.92 27.74 19.48
C LEU A 15 4.48 28.98 20.20
N ALA A 16 3.66 29.99 20.44
CA ALA A 16 4.02 31.18 21.19
C ALA A 16 3.99 30.96 22.72
N GLU A 17 3.73 29.74 23.18
CA GLU A 17 3.66 29.36 24.61
C GLU A 17 2.58 30.16 25.37
N GLN A 18 1.49 30.53 24.70
CA GLN A 18 0.38 31.31 25.26
C GLN A 18 -0.78 30.43 25.75
N VAL A 19 -0.65 29.11 25.63
CA VAL A 19 -1.66 28.12 26.02
C VAL A 19 -1.16 27.35 27.25
N PRO A 20 -1.98 27.12 28.29
CA PRO A 20 -1.56 26.36 29.46
C PRO A 20 -1.10 24.94 29.09
N PRO A 21 -0.08 24.38 29.77
CA PRO A 21 0.56 23.12 29.35
C PRO A 21 -0.38 21.93 29.19
N GLU A 22 -1.42 21.84 30.03
CA GLU A 22 -2.43 20.81 29.99
C GLU A 22 -3.22 20.81 28.66
N TRP A 23 -3.51 21.98 28.10
CA TRP A 23 -4.23 22.12 26.84
C TRP A 23 -3.29 22.08 25.63
N ALA A 24 -2.07 22.61 25.79
CA ALA A 24 -1.08 22.62 24.72
C ALA A 24 -0.75 21.20 24.23
N GLY A 25 -0.57 20.25 25.16
CA GLY A 25 -0.28 18.84 24.82
C GLY A 25 -1.41 18.18 24.01
N ASP A 26 -2.66 18.42 24.40
CA ASP A 26 -3.84 17.88 23.68
C ASP A 26 -3.97 18.50 22.29
N ILE A 27 -3.71 19.81 22.14
CA ILE A 27 -3.75 20.48 20.85
C ILE A 27 -2.64 19.96 19.93
N TYR A 28 -1.40 19.78 20.44
CA TYR A 28 -0.32 19.17 19.66
C TYR A 28 -0.71 17.78 19.17
N CYS A 29 -1.16 16.91 20.08
CA CYS A 29 -1.55 15.54 19.76
C CYS A 29 -2.67 15.50 18.71
N THR A 30 -3.71 16.31 18.89
CA THR A 30 -4.83 16.42 17.94
C THR A 30 -4.35 16.90 16.56
N MET A 31 -3.50 17.92 16.53
CA MET A 31 -3.00 18.49 15.28
C MET A 31 -2.12 17.49 14.52
N ILE A 32 -1.22 16.79 15.22
CA ILE A 32 -0.37 15.75 14.64
C ILE A 32 -1.24 14.63 14.06
N HIS A 33 -2.26 14.17 14.79
CA HIS A 33 -3.18 13.17 14.29
C HIS A 33 -3.94 13.64 13.05
N VAL A 34 -4.49 14.85 13.04
CA VAL A 34 -5.18 15.39 11.85
C VAL A 34 -4.23 15.45 10.65
N CYS A 35 -2.95 15.79 10.85
CA CYS A 35 -1.97 15.74 9.78
C CYS A 35 -1.72 14.32 9.29
N HIS A 36 -1.68 13.34 10.19
CA HIS A 36 -1.60 11.92 9.84
C HIS A 36 -2.83 11.46 9.06
N GLU A 37 -4.04 11.85 9.47
CA GLU A 37 -5.30 11.57 8.74
C GLU A 37 -5.34 12.15 7.35
N LEU A 38 -4.84 13.36 7.23
CA LEU A 38 -4.74 14.03 5.96
C LEU A 38 -3.55 13.53 5.14
N ALA A 39 -2.72 12.61 5.62
CA ALA A 39 -1.47 12.21 4.98
C ALA A 39 -0.55 13.41 4.63
N ASP A 40 -0.57 14.45 5.46
CA ASP A 40 0.34 15.60 5.39
C ASP A 40 1.53 15.36 6.32
N LEU A 41 2.39 14.43 5.90
CA LEU A 41 3.53 13.97 6.71
C LEU A 41 4.57 15.06 6.94
N ARG A 42 4.63 16.06 6.07
CA ARG A 42 5.51 17.22 6.26
C ARG A 42 5.07 18.02 7.47
N ARG A 43 3.78 18.42 7.51
CA ARG A 43 3.24 19.17 8.64
C ARG A 43 3.23 18.31 9.91
N MET A 44 2.91 17.02 9.80
CA MET A 44 3.00 16.07 10.91
C MET A 44 4.40 16.08 11.56
N ARG A 45 5.47 16.04 10.75
CA ARG A 45 6.85 16.11 11.22
C ARG A 45 7.15 17.43 11.94
N GLU A 46 6.79 18.55 11.33
CA GLU A 46 7.01 19.88 11.90
C GLU A 46 6.34 20.01 13.30
N TRP A 47 5.13 19.46 13.46
CA TRP A 47 4.40 19.48 14.73
C TRP A 47 4.90 18.45 15.75
N THR A 48 5.31 17.25 15.32
CA THR A 48 5.93 16.27 16.20
C THR A 48 7.24 16.79 16.78
N GLU A 49 8.10 17.42 15.96
CA GLU A 49 9.34 18.04 16.44
C GLU A 49 9.08 19.23 17.37
N ALA A 50 8.05 20.03 17.11
CA ALA A 50 7.65 21.12 17.99
C ALA A 50 7.16 20.60 19.35
N MET A 51 6.33 19.55 19.35
CA MET A 51 5.85 18.88 20.56
C MET A 51 7.01 18.27 21.35
N GLU A 52 7.99 17.65 20.69
CA GLU A 52 9.16 17.08 21.35
C GLU A 52 9.98 18.14 22.09
N ARG A 53 10.28 19.27 21.42
CA ARG A 53 10.97 20.41 22.04
C ARG A 53 10.16 21.00 23.20
N TRP A 54 8.84 21.05 23.08
CA TRP A 54 7.96 21.50 24.14
C TRP A 54 8.00 20.54 25.35
N CYS A 55 7.91 19.23 25.13
CA CYS A 55 7.99 18.22 26.20
C CYS A 55 9.28 18.31 27.03
N GLN A 56 10.41 18.68 26.40
CA GLN A 56 11.69 18.84 27.10
C GLN A 56 11.72 20.03 28.08
N LYS A 57 10.85 21.03 27.90
CA LYS A 57 10.83 22.25 28.73
C LYS A 57 9.96 22.11 29.99
N PHE A 58 8.94 21.24 29.96
CA PHE A 58 7.92 21.18 31.01
C PHE A 58 8.00 19.87 31.79
N SER A 59 8.26 19.93 33.09
CA SER A 59 8.25 18.76 33.98
C SER A 59 6.87 18.10 34.06
N SER A 60 5.78 18.85 33.86
CA SER A 60 4.41 18.33 33.74
C SER A 60 4.14 17.62 32.40
N ALA A 61 4.98 17.82 31.38
CA ALA A 61 4.83 17.19 30.07
C ALA A 61 5.31 15.73 30.02
N VAL A 62 5.74 15.15 31.15
CA VAL A 62 6.08 13.72 31.25
C VAL A 62 4.95 12.81 30.75
N MET A 63 3.68 13.22 30.91
CA MET A 63 2.54 12.46 30.37
C MET A 63 2.47 12.50 28.83
N PHE A 64 2.88 13.61 28.22
CA PHE A 64 2.85 13.82 26.77
C PHE A 64 4.10 13.29 26.05
N ALA A 65 5.19 13.05 26.78
CA ALA A 65 6.40 12.45 26.21
C ALA A 65 6.14 11.06 25.59
N GLY A 66 5.31 10.24 26.25
CA GLY A 66 4.90 8.95 25.70
C GLY A 66 4.06 9.07 24.43
N ILE A 67 3.11 10.01 24.41
CA ILE A 67 2.26 10.31 23.24
C ILE A 67 3.12 10.79 22.07
N CYS A 68 4.00 11.75 22.32
CA CYS A 68 4.94 12.28 21.34
C CYS A 68 5.83 11.17 20.75
N SER A 69 6.27 10.22 21.59
CA SER A 69 7.07 9.09 21.12
C SER A 69 6.29 8.18 20.15
N VAL A 70 5.00 7.95 20.39
CA VAL A 70 4.17 7.16 19.44
C VAL A 70 4.08 7.88 18.10
N HIS A 71 3.74 9.17 18.08
CA HIS A 71 3.67 9.94 16.81
C HIS A 71 4.99 10.00 16.06
N ARG A 72 6.12 10.11 16.77
CA ARG A 72 7.45 10.00 16.16
C ARG A 72 7.64 8.63 15.50
N LEU A 73 7.23 7.55 16.16
CA LEU A 73 7.33 6.20 15.62
C LEU A 73 6.38 5.97 14.42
N GLU A 74 5.24 6.65 14.34
CA GLU A 74 4.38 6.67 13.15
C GLU A 74 5.06 7.32 11.93
N LEU A 75 5.84 8.40 12.13
CA LEU A 75 6.63 8.99 11.04
C LEU A 75 7.76 8.05 10.61
N LEU A 76 8.46 7.47 11.60
CA LEU A 76 9.55 6.53 11.36
C LEU A 76 9.09 5.24 10.66
N SER A 77 7.84 4.81 10.87
CA SER A 77 7.27 3.68 10.12
C SER A 77 7.16 3.99 8.64
N THR A 78 6.74 5.20 8.29
CA THR A 78 6.61 5.63 6.89
C THR A 78 7.97 5.79 6.22
N GLU A 79 8.98 6.26 6.97
CA GLU A 79 10.37 6.44 6.53
C GLU A 79 11.18 5.14 6.41
N GLY A 80 10.64 4.03 6.91
CA GLY A 80 11.26 2.70 6.79
C GLY A 80 12.18 2.31 7.93
N TYR A 81 12.16 3.01 9.06
CA TYR A 81 12.88 2.59 10.28
C TYR A 81 12.12 1.48 11.03
N TRP A 82 11.61 0.47 10.29
CA TRP A 82 10.74 -0.58 10.82
C TRP A 82 11.38 -1.39 11.95
N ASP A 83 12.71 -1.57 11.91
CA ASP A 83 13.46 -2.23 12.99
C ASP A 83 13.32 -1.52 14.32
N GLN A 84 13.44 -0.18 14.30
CA GLN A 84 13.27 0.64 15.48
C GLN A 84 11.80 0.66 15.92
N VAL A 85 10.89 0.82 14.96
CA VAL A 85 9.45 0.87 15.25
C VAL A 85 8.97 -0.41 15.94
N GLU A 86 9.37 -1.58 15.45
CA GLU A 86 9.02 -2.86 16.10
C GLU A 86 9.60 -3.02 17.50
N GLN A 87 10.80 -2.48 17.75
CA GLN A 87 11.43 -2.55 19.07
C GLN A 87 10.75 -1.63 20.09
N GLU A 88 10.32 -0.44 19.67
CA GLU A 88 9.86 0.61 20.57
C GLU A 88 8.33 0.71 20.67
N LEU A 89 7.61 0.63 19.54
CA LEU A 89 6.22 1.06 19.43
C LEU A 89 5.27 0.24 20.31
N GLY A 90 5.43 -1.09 20.34
CA GLY A 90 4.58 -1.94 21.19
C GLY A 90 4.66 -1.57 22.66
N SER A 91 5.89 -1.32 23.17
CA SER A 91 6.10 -0.91 24.56
C SER A 91 5.58 0.50 24.84
N ALA A 92 5.73 1.42 23.88
CA ALA A 92 5.19 2.77 23.98
C ALA A 92 3.67 2.77 24.04
N CYS A 93 3.00 1.98 23.18
CA CYS A 93 1.55 1.81 23.21
C CYS A 93 1.08 1.21 24.54
N THR A 94 1.75 0.16 25.03
CA THR A 94 1.38 -0.47 26.30
C THR A 94 1.50 0.49 27.49
N ALA A 95 2.49 1.38 27.50
CA ALA A 95 2.62 2.41 28.52
C ALA A 95 1.50 3.47 28.50
N LEU A 96 0.77 3.58 27.38
CA LEU A 96 -0.31 4.55 27.17
C LEU A 96 -1.72 3.97 27.34
N GLU A 97 -1.92 2.66 27.44
CA GLU A 97 -3.26 2.04 27.46
C GLU A 97 -4.21 2.62 28.53
N GLY A 98 -3.69 2.91 29.72
CA GLY A 98 -4.45 3.50 30.83
C GLY A 98 -4.45 5.04 30.88
N LYS A 99 -3.83 5.70 29.91
CA LYS A 99 -3.60 7.17 29.91
C LYS A 99 -4.15 7.83 28.65
N ASN A 100 -3.91 7.23 27.49
CA ASN A 100 -4.38 7.67 26.19
C ASN A 100 -4.58 6.43 25.30
N GLY A 101 -5.75 5.77 25.46
CA GLY A 101 -6.07 4.55 24.73
C GLY A 101 -6.20 4.74 23.23
N TRP A 102 -6.57 5.94 22.78
CA TRP A 102 -6.67 6.26 21.36
C TRP A 102 -5.31 6.24 20.66
N VAL A 103 -4.32 6.98 21.19
CA VAL A 103 -2.94 6.96 20.66
C VAL A 103 -2.33 5.56 20.74
N ALA A 104 -2.60 4.82 21.83
CA ALA A 104 -2.16 3.43 21.95
C ALA A 104 -2.76 2.54 20.85
N GLY A 105 -4.07 2.69 20.57
CA GLY A 105 -4.78 1.97 19.51
C GLY A 105 -4.20 2.24 18.13
N GLU A 106 -3.96 3.52 17.79
CA GLU A 106 -3.35 3.92 16.52
C GLU A 106 -1.95 3.31 16.35
N GLY A 107 -1.11 3.36 17.41
CA GLY A 107 0.21 2.75 17.37
C GLY A 107 0.16 1.22 17.24
N PHE A 108 -0.82 0.54 17.86
CA PHE A 108 -1.03 -0.89 17.63
C PHE A 108 -1.44 -1.18 16.18
N TYR A 109 -2.31 -0.37 15.58
CA TYR A 109 -2.66 -0.50 14.17
C TYR A 109 -1.42 -0.39 13.27
N GLN A 110 -0.57 0.62 13.50
CA GLN A 110 0.65 0.82 12.72
C GLN A 110 1.65 -0.34 12.85
N LEU A 111 1.81 -0.90 14.05
CA LEU A 111 2.64 -2.08 14.26
C LEU A 111 2.07 -3.30 13.52
N GLY A 112 0.74 -3.45 13.50
CA GLY A 112 0.04 -4.47 12.71
C GLY A 112 0.34 -4.37 11.22
N GLU A 113 0.33 -3.16 10.65
CA GLU A 113 0.66 -2.92 9.25
C GLU A 113 2.11 -3.30 8.91
N ILE A 114 3.08 -2.89 9.73
CA ILE A 114 4.50 -3.24 9.51
C ILE A 114 4.68 -4.77 9.52
N LEU A 115 4.13 -5.45 10.53
CA LEU A 115 4.24 -6.90 10.66
C LEU A 115 3.56 -7.62 9.49
N ARG A 116 2.41 -7.12 9.02
CA ARG A 116 1.75 -7.62 7.81
C ARG A 116 2.67 -7.49 6.60
N LEU A 117 3.29 -6.32 6.39
CA LEU A 117 4.21 -6.09 5.28
C LEU A 117 5.49 -6.94 5.38
N ARG A 118 5.94 -7.28 6.59
CA ARG A 118 7.06 -8.21 6.82
C ARG A 118 6.71 -9.68 6.62
N GLY A 119 5.43 -10.02 6.62
CA GLY A 119 4.96 -11.39 6.51
C GLY A 119 4.72 -12.10 7.84
N ASP A 120 4.80 -11.41 8.99
CA ASP A 120 4.40 -11.96 10.29
C ASP A 120 2.90 -11.74 10.51
N TYR A 121 2.11 -12.51 9.76
CA TYR A 121 0.65 -12.38 9.71
C TYR A 121 -0.04 -12.67 11.04
N ARG A 122 0.54 -13.56 11.86
CA ARG A 122 -0.02 -13.87 13.18
C ARG A 122 0.18 -12.71 14.15
N ALA A 123 1.38 -12.12 14.19
CA ALA A 123 1.64 -10.96 15.01
C ALA A 123 0.85 -9.74 14.51
N ALA A 124 0.72 -9.57 13.19
CA ALA A 124 -0.12 -8.53 12.60
C ALA A 124 -1.58 -8.62 13.08
N GLN A 125 -2.20 -9.81 13.01
CA GLN A 125 -3.57 -10.01 13.50
C GLN A 125 -3.70 -9.67 14.99
N HIS A 126 -2.75 -10.10 15.82
CA HIS A 126 -2.75 -9.77 17.24
C HIS A 126 -2.81 -8.25 17.47
N HIS A 127 -1.99 -7.48 16.73
CA HIS A 127 -1.97 -6.03 16.87
C HIS A 127 -3.21 -5.34 16.30
N PHE A 128 -3.82 -5.86 15.24
CA PHE A 128 -5.12 -5.39 14.77
C PHE A 128 -6.23 -5.65 15.80
N ASP A 129 -6.23 -6.80 16.47
CA ASP A 129 -7.19 -7.09 17.54
C ASP A 129 -6.99 -6.15 18.75
N ARG A 130 -5.73 -5.81 19.07
CA ARG A 130 -5.40 -4.81 20.08
C ARG A 130 -5.90 -3.42 19.68
N ALA A 131 -5.67 -2.98 18.46
CA ALA A 131 -6.18 -1.69 17.95
C ALA A 131 -7.71 -1.62 18.05
N ARG A 132 -8.40 -2.69 17.64
CA ARG A 132 -9.86 -2.82 17.73
C ARG A 132 -10.37 -2.73 19.17
N ALA A 133 -9.65 -3.30 20.14
CA ALA A 133 -10.02 -3.20 21.56
C ALA A 133 -10.03 -1.74 22.07
N PHE A 134 -9.31 -0.83 21.41
CA PHE A 134 -9.33 0.62 21.68
C PHE A 134 -10.27 1.40 20.74
N GLY A 135 -11.09 0.72 19.94
CA GLY A 135 -12.05 1.35 19.02
C GLY A 135 -11.43 1.82 17.70
N ILE A 136 -10.18 1.47 17.41
CA ILE A 136 -9.55 1.75 16.13
C ILE A 136 -9.92 0.65 15.14
N ASP A 137 -10.46 1.06 13.99
CA ASP A 137 -10.78 0.12 12.92
C ASP A 137 -9.50 -0.35 12.22
N PRO A 138 -9.20 -1.66 12.17
CA PRO A 138 -8.00 -2.16 11.52
C PRO A 138 -8.06 -2.19 9.99
N GLN A 139 -9.12 -1.68 9.36
CA GLN A 139 -9.20 -1.54 7.91
C GLN A 139 -8.29 -0.41 7.39
N PRO A 140 -7.59 -0.58 6.25
CA PRO A 140 -7.68 -1.72 5.32
C PRO A 140 -6.77 -2.90 5.68
N GLY A 141 -5.96 -2.80 6.74
CA GLY A 141 -4.92 -3.77 7.08
C GLY A 141 -5.44 -5.19 7.26
N GLU A 142 -6.58 -5.35 7.90
CA GLU A 142 -7.23 -6.66 8.07
C GLU A 142 -7.66 -7.29 6.73
N ALA A 143 -8.28 -6.53 5.83
CA ALA A 143 -8.63 -7.03 4.49
C ALA A 143 -7.36 -7.39 3.68
N LEU A 144 -6.31 -6.57 3.78
CA LEU A 144 -5.04 -6.87 3.10
C LEU A 144 -4.34 -8.10 3.69
N LEU A 145 -4.50 -8.36 4.99
CA LEU A 145 -4.00 -9.56 5.66
C LEU A 145 -4.76 -10.81 5.18
N GLN A 146 -6.09 -10.74 5.08
CA GLN A 146 -6.91 -11.80 4.51
C GLN A 146 -6.52 -12.10 3.05
N ALA A 147 -6.35 -11.06 2.23
CA ALA A 147 -5.91 -11.23 0.85
C ALA A 147 -4.52 -11.89 0.76
N ALA A 148 -3.60 -11.56 1.67
CA ALA A 148 -2.28 -12.18 1.77
C ALA A 148 -2.33 -13.67 2.18
N ASN A 149 -3.39 -14.09 2.87
CA ASN A 149 -3.70 -15.49 3.19
C ASN A 149 -4.55 -16.20 2.12
N HIS A 150 -4.61 -15.64 0.91
CA HIS A 150 -5.38 -16.16 -0.23
C HIS A 150 -6.91 -16.08 -0.07
N GLU A 151 -7.42 -15.28 0.87
CA GLU A 151 -8.86 -15.07 1.11
C GLU A 151 -9.37 -13.79 0.44
N VAL A 152 -9.11 -13.64 -0.86
CA VAL A 152 -9.38 -12.40 -1.61
C VAL A 152 -10.87 -12.02 -1.64
N ASP A 153 -11.77 -13.01 -1.64
CA ASP A 153 -13.22 -12.76 -1.61
C ASP A 153 -13.70 -12.18 -0.27
N ALA A 154 -13.18 -12.72 0.84
CA ALA A 154 -13.47 -12.20 2.18
C ALA A 154 -12.89 -10.79 2.36
N ALA A 155 -11.63 -10.59 1.93
CA ALA A 155 -10.99 -9.28 1.94
C ALA A 155 -11.80 -8.22 1.19
N TRP A 156 -12.28 -8.56 0.00
CA TRP A 156 -13.11 -7.65 -0.81
C TRP A 156 -14.45 -7.33 -0.15
N ALA A 157 -15.15 -8.34 0.37
CA ALA A 157 -16.43 -8.15 1.05
C ALA A 157 -16.26 -7.28 2.31
N GLY A 158 -15.24 -7.57 3.13
CA GLY A 158 -14.91 -6.82 4.33
C GLY A 158 -14.60 -5.35 4.03
N LEU A 159 -13.73 -5.09 3.05
CA LEU A 159 -13.33 -3.72 2.71
C LEU A 159 -14.49 -2.91 2.09
N ARG A 160 -15.35 -3.54 1.28
CA ARG A 160 -16.57 -2.88 0.76
C ARG A 160 -17.55 -2.54 1.88
N SER A 161 -17.78 -3.48 2.80
CA SER A 161 -18.65 -3.22 3.95
C SER A 161 -18.08 -2.10 4.82
N ALA A 162 -16.75 -2.07 5.01
CA ALA A 162 -16.09 -1.01 5.75
C ALA A 162 -16.28 0.38 5.12
N LEU A 163 -16.45 0.50 3.80
CA LEU A 163 -16.72 1.79 3.14
C LEU A 163 -18.11 2.37 3.45
N GLU A 164 -19.08 1.55 3.86
CA GLU A 164 -20.46 1.98 4.08
C GLU A 164 -20.57 2.92 5.29
N GLY A 165 -21.32 4.01 5.15
CA GLY A 165 -21.56 4.97 6.24
C GLY A 165 -20.36 5.85 6.63
N ARG A 166 -19.19 5.70 6.00
CA ARG A 166 -18.03 6.57 6.21
C ARG A 166 -18.15 7.91 5.49
N ASP A 167 -17.57 8.95 6.09
CA ASP A 167 -17.37 10.24 5.44
C ASP A 167 -16.24 10.20 4.38
N GLN A 168 -16.04 11.30 3.67
CA GLN A 168 -15.03 11.40 2.60
C GLN A 168 -13.60 11.13 3.13
N LEU A 169 -13.27 11.62 4.32
CA LEU A 169 -11.92 11.51 4.89
C LEU A 169 -11.61 10.05 5.22
N ALA A 170 -12.51 9.39 5.94
CA ALA A 170 -12.34 8.00 6.35
C ALA A 170 -12.39 7.04 5.14
N ARG A 171 -13.16 7.35 4.10
CA ARG A 171 -13.16 6.58 2.84
C ARG A 171 -11.82 6.64 2.11
N THR A 172 -11.17 7.81 2.10
CA THR A 172 -9.92 8.05 1.35
C THR A 172 -8.83 7.02 1.66
N ARG A 173 -8.68 6.64 2.94
CA ARG A 173 -7.71 5.65 3.38
C ARG A 173 -7.97 4.22 2.89
N LEU A 174 -9.20 3.90 2.48
CA LEU A 174 -9.57 2.56 1.99
C LEU A 174 -9.53 2.47 0.46
N LEU A 175 -9.69 3.59 -0.25
CA LEU A 175 -9.89 3.60 -1.71
C LEU A 175 -8.69 3.01 -2.48
N GLY A 176 -7.45 3.25 -2.04
CA GLY A 176 -6.28 2.64 -2.67
C GLY A 176 -6.31 1.11 -2.60
N SER A 177 -6.61 0.55 -1.44
CA SER A 177 -6.74 -0.90 -1.25
C SER A 177 -7.96 -1.48 -1.98
N ILE A 178 -9.05 -0.72 -2.12
CA ILE A 178 -10.19 -1.10 -2.96
C ILE A 178 -9.76 -1.22 -4.42
N VAL A 179 -8.99 -0.27 -4.95
CA VAL A 179 -8.45 -0.34 -6.32
C VAL A 179 -7.62 -1.60 -6.51
N ASP A 180 -6.69 -1.88 -5.61
CA ASP A 180 -5.80 -3.05 -5.69
C ASP A 180 -6.59 -4.38 -5.64
N LEU A 181 -7.54 -4.51 -4.72
CA LEU A 181 -8.37 -5.72 -4.59
C LEU A 181 -9.35 -5.88 -5.75
N ALA A 182 -9.97 -4.80 -6.23
CA ALA A 182 -10.88 -4.84 -7.37
C ALA A 182 -10.14 -5.34 -8.63
N LEU A 183 -8.94 -4.81 -8.90
CA LEU A 183 -8.12 -5.26 -10.03
C LEU A 183 -7.68 -6.72 -9.87
N THR A 184 -7.30 -7.14 -8.66
CA THR A 184 -6.96 -8.55 -8.36
C THR A 184 -8.14 -9.48 -8.67
N LYS A 185 -9.37 -9.04 -8.41
CA LYS A 185 -10.60 -9.78 -8.71
C LYS A 185 -11.06 -9.64 -10.17
N GLY A 186 -10.41 -8.81 -10.97
CA GLY A 186 -10.83 -8.50 -12.34
C GLY A 186 -12.07 -7.61 -12.43
N LEU A 187 -12.44 -6.93 -11.35
CA LEU A 187 -13.54 -5.97 -11.26
C LEU A 187 -13.06 -4.57 -11.67
N GLU A 188 -12.83 -4.39 -12.97
CA GLU A 188 -12.19 -3.19 -13.50
C GLU A 188 -13.03 -1.92 -13.30
N ASP A 189 -14.35 -2.01 -13.45
CA ASP A 189 -15.26 -0.86 -13.27
C ASP A 189 -15.25 -0.35 -11.83
N ASP A 190 -15.25 -1.26 -10.84
CA ASP A 190 -15.12 -0.90 -9.42
C ASP A 190 -13.78 -0.21 -9.14
N ALA A 191 -12.68 -0.69 -9.74
CA ALA A 191 -11.36 -0.08 -9.58
C ALA A 191 -11.31 1.33 -10.17
N VAL A 192 -11.87 1.54 -11.37
CA VAL A 192 -11.96 2.85 -12.02
C VAL A 192 -12.80 3.82 -11.19
N GLN A 193 -13.93 3.35 -10.65
CA GLN A 193 -14.81 4.16 -9.80
C GLN A 193 -14.11 4.59 -8.50
N ALA A 194 -13.47 3.65 -7.79
CA ALA A 194 -12.74 3.97 -6.56
C ALA A 194 -11.55 4.90 -6.81
N CYS A 195 -10.83 4.72 -7.92
CA CYS A 195 -9.76 5.60 -8.33
C CYS A 195 -10.26 7.02 -8.61
N ALA A 196 -11.38 7.18 -9.33
CA ALA A 196 -11.97 8.48 -9.63
C ALA A 196 -12.48 9.18 -8.36
N GLU A 197 -13.05 8.43 -7.43
CA GLU A 197 -13.45 8.96 -6.12
C GLU A 197 -12.24 9.47 -5.34
N LEU A 198 -11.14 8.70 -5.30
CA LEU A 198 -9.91 9.10 -4.62
C LEU A 198 -9.30 10.37 -5.23
N GLU A 199 -9.29 10.50 -6.56
CA GLU A 199 -8.84 11.70 -7.25
C GLU A 199 -9.70 12.93 -6.91
N SER A 200 -11.01 12.75 -6.87
CA SER A 200 -11.96 13.82 -6.51
C SER A 200 -11.70 14.33 -5.09
N ILE A 201 -11.58 13.42 -4.12
CA ILE A 201 -11.30 13.77 -2.72
C ILE A 201 -9.90 14.39 -2.60
N ALA A 202 -8.89 13.82 -3.24
CA ALA A 202 -7.53 14.37 -3.23
C ALA A 202 -7.47 15.80 -3.78
N ALA A 203 -8.21 16.09 -4.86
CA ALA A 203 -8.31 17.44 -5.43
C ALA A 203 -9.02 18.42 -4.49
N GLN A 204 -10.08 17.98 -3.80
CA GLN A 204 -10.84 18.79 -2.84
C GLN A 204 -10.00 19.17 -1.62
N PHE A 205 -9.32 18.20 -1.01
CA PHE A 205 -8.51 18.44 0.19
C PHE A 205 -7.20 19.15 -0.17
N GLY A 206 -6.55 18.72 -1.24
CA GLY A 206 -5.25 19.22 -1.67
C GLY A 206 -4.09 18.78 -0.78
N SER A 207 -4.26 17.68 -0.04
CA SER A 207 -3.17 17.08 0.73
C SER A 207 -2.09 16.51 -0.20
N PRO A 208 -0.80 16.72 0.07
CA PRO A 208 0.28 16.06 -0.66
C PRO A 208 0.16 14.53 -0.68
N GLY A 209 -0.18 13.90 0.45
CA GLY A 209 -0.33 12.44 0.55
C GLY A 209 -1.52 11.91 -0.24
N PHE A 210 -2.69 12.56 -0.14
CA PHE A 210 -3.85 12.14 -0.92
C PHE A 210 -3.62 12.28 -2.43
N LEU A 211 -2.94 13.34 -2.85
CA LEU A 211 -2.54 13.51 -4.24
C LEU A 211 -1.54 12.43 -4.69
N ALA A 212 -0.63 11.98 -3.81
CA ALA A 212 0.26 10.86 -4.09
C ALA A 212 -0.52 9.55 -4.24
N TRP A 213 -1.44 9.25 -3.31
CA TRP A 213 -2.29 8.06 -3.34
C TRP A 213 -3.18 8.01 -4.57
N ALA A 214 -3.79 9.13 -4.96
CA ALA A 214 -4.61 9.23 -6.17
C ALA A 214 -3.80 8.93 -7.43
N ARG A 215 -2.59 9.49 -7.56
CA ARG A 215 -1.69 9.20 -8.69
C ARG A 215 -1.24 7.75 -8.70
N HIS A 216 -0.93 7.17 -7.54
CA HIS A 216 -0.60 5.76 -7.42
C HIS A 216 -1.76 4.89 -7.93
N ALA A 217 -2.97 5.09 -7.40
CA ALA A 217 -4.15 4.35 -7.82
C ALA A 217 -4.42 4.48 -9.33
N ARG A 218 -4.34 5.71 -9.88
CA ARG A 218 -4.50 5.96 -11.31
C ARG A 218 -3.44 5.23 -12.13
N GLY A 219 -2.19 5.27 -11.71
CA GLY A 219 -1.09 4.52 -12.30
C GLY A 219 -1.38 3.01 -12.31
N THR A 220 -1.83 2.45 -11.18
CA THR A 220 -2.20 1.03 -11.07
C THR A 220 -3.28 0.64 -12.08
N VAL A 221 -4.36 1.43 -12.19
CA VAL A 221 -5.43 1.22 -13.17
C VAL A 221 -4.90 1.29 -14.60
N LEU A 222 -4.10 2.31 -14.95
CA LEU A 222 -3.58 2.49 -16.30
C LEU A 222 -2.66 1.34 -16.73
N VAL A 223 -1.79 0.83 -15.85
CA VAL A 223 -0.95 -0.33 -16.18
C VAL A 223 -1.83 -1.58 -16.38
N HIS A 224 -2.89 -1.76 -15.58
CA HIS A 224 -3.81 -2.89 -15.78
C HIS A 224 -4.60 -2.80 -17.11
N GLN A 225 -4.82 -1.58 -17.60
CA GLN A 225 -5.43 -1.29 -18.90
C GLN A 225 -4.45 -1.35 -20.08
N SER A 226 -3.18 -1.71 -19.83
CA SER A 226 -2.10 -1.67 -20.83
C SER A 226 -1.92 -0.27 -21.47
N ARG A 227 -2.26 0.80 -20.74
CA ARG A 227 -2.04 2.20 -21.13
C ARG A 227 -0.71 2.69 -20.58
N ASP A 228 0.36 1.95 -20.89
CA ASP A 228 1.63 2.02 -20.17
C ASP A 228 2.33 3.40 -20.29
N SER A 229 2.25 4.08 -21.44
CA SER A 229 2.86 5.41 -21.61
C SER A 229 2.21 6.47 -20.73
N GLU A 230 0.89 6.42 -20.59
CA GLU A 230 0.15 7.29 -19.69
C GLU A 230 0.43 6.91 -18.23
N ALA A 231 0.48 5.61 -17.93
CA ALA A 231 0.81 5.10 -16.61
C ALA A 231 2.19 5.60 -16.15
N LEU A 232 3.23 5.50 -16.98
CA LEU A 232 4.58 5.97 -16.66
C LEU A 232 4.60 7.45 -16.31
N THR A 233 3.84 8.28 -17.02
CA THR A 233 3.76 9.73 -16.72
C THR A 233 3.19 9.98 -15.33
N VAL A 234 2.09 9.29 -14.99
CA VAL A 234 1.43 9.43 -13.68
C VAL A 234 2.27 8.83 -12.56
N LEU A 235 2.88 7.66 -12.79
CA LEU A 235 3.69 6.94 -11.80
C LEU A 235 4.99 7.67 -11.47
N HIS A 236 5.66 8.31 -12.44
CA HIS A 236 6.81 9.17 -12.12
C HIS A 236 6.43 10.38 -11.25
N ALA A 237 5.22 10.91 -11.40
CA ALA A 237 4.72 11.96 -10.52
C ALA A 237 4.37 11.43 -9.11
N ALA A 238 3.81 10.22 -9.02
CA ALA A 238 3.59 9.53 -7.74
C ALA A 238 4.93 9.24 -7.02
N LEU A 239 5.93 8.76 -7.77
CA LEU A 239 7.27 8.44 -7.26
C LEU A 239 7.93 9.66 -6.61
N ARG A 240 7.94 10.81 -7.29
CA ARG A 240 8.46 12.07 -6.74
C ARG A 240 7.70 12.48 -5.48
N ALA A 241 6.37 12.38 -5.49
CA ALA A 241 5.58 12.74 -4.33
C ALA A 241 5.87 11.84 -3.10
N TYR A 242 6.03 10.54 -3.29
CA TYR A 242 6.39 9.64 -2.20
C TYR A 242 7.83 9.83 -1.71
N GLN A 243 8.76 10.19 -2.60
CA GLN A 243 10.13 10.58 -2.20
C GLN A 243 10.13 11.83 -1.33
N ASP A 244 9.38 12.87 -1.71
CA ASP A 244 9.23 14.11 -0.93
C ASP A 244 8.58 13.85 0.44
N LEU A 245 7.65 12.89 0.51
CA LEU A 245 6.99 12.44 1.73
C LEU A 245 7.84 11.46 2.57
N HIS A 246 8.95 10.98 2.02
CA HIS A 246 9.77 9.89 2.59
C HIS A 246 8.99 8.57 2.80
N ALA A 247 7.93 8.32 2.03
CA ALA A 247 7.14 7.09 2.11
C ALA A 247 7.82 5.93 1.36
N ILE A 248 8.85 5.35 1.98
CA ILE A 248 9.81 4.49 1.28
C ILE A 248 9.19 3.19 0.76
N HIS A 249 8.22 2.62 1.49
CA HIS A 249 7.51 1.43 1.02
C HIS A 249 6.69 1.71 -0.24
N ASP A 250 5.99 2.86 -0.29
CA ASP A 250 5.24 3.27 -1.48
C ASP A 250 6.14 3.59 -2.68
N VAL A 251 7.36 4.12 -2.44
CA VAL A 251 8.39 4.27 -3.48
C VAL A 251 8.69 2.92 -4.14
N ALA A 252 8.85 1.84 -3.37
CA ALA A 252 9.08 0.50 -3.91
C ALA A 252 7.88 -0.01 -4.72
N ARG A 253 6.66 0.17 -4.22
CA ARG A 253 5.43 -0.22 -4.92
C ARG A 253 5.29 0.50 -6.26
N VAL A 254 5.60 1.78 -6.33
CA VAL A 254 5.56 2.55 -7.58
C VAL A 254 6.63 2.07 -8.56
N HIS A 255 7.85 1.75 -8.10
CA HIS A 255 8.87 1.15 -8.96
C HIS A 255 8.41 -0.18 -9.58
N GLU A 256 7.65 -1.01 -8.87
CA GLU A 256 7.10 -2.22 -9.46
C GLU A 256 6.13 -1.95 -10.62
N LEU A 257 5.27 -0.95 -10.45
CA LEU A 257 4.28 -0.55 -11.45
C LEU A 257 4.99 0.02 -12.68
N ILE A 258 6.02 0.85 -12.48
CA ILE A 258 6.89 1.37 -13.54
C ILE A 258 7.60 0.21 -14.25
N ALA A 259 8.17 -0.74 -13.49
CA ALA A 259 8.82 -1.92 -14.06
C ALA A 259 7.86 -2.74 -14.91
N ARG A 260 6.60 -2.89 -14.47
CA ARG A 260 5.55 -3.60 -15.22
C ARG A 260 5.20 -2.87 -16.51
N ALA A 261 5.05 -1.55 -16.46
CA ALA A 261 4.81 -0.72 -17.64
C ALA A 261 5.97 -0.80 -18.65
N HIS A 262 7.21 -0.69 -18.20
CA HIS A 262 8.41 -0.86 -19.04
C HIS A 262 8.46 -2.27 -19.67
N ARG A 263 8.12 -3.33 -18.93
CA ARG A 263 8.03 -4.70 -19.49
C ARG A 263 6.98 -4.81 -20.59
N ASN A 264 5.80 -4.24 -20.38
CA ASN A 264 4.72 -4.27 -21.38
C ASN A 264 5.13 -3.55 -22.68
N GLN A 265 6.02 -2.57 -22.59
CA GLN A 265 6.60 -1.85 -23.75
C GLN A 265 7.84 -2.53 -24.35
N GLY A 266 8.27 -3.69 -23.85
CA GLY A 266 9.50 -4.36 -24.28
C GLY A 266 10.80 -3.70 -23.82
N GLN A 267 10.73 -2.74 -22.89
CA GLN A 267 11.90 -2.03 -22.35
C GLN A 267 12.50 -2.82 -21.17
N HIS A 268 13.05 -3.99 -21.47
CA HIS A 268 13.48 -4.96 -20.45
C HIS A 268 14.61 -4.47 -19.53
N ASP A 269 15.53 -3.66 -20.03
CA ASP A 269 16.62 -3.11 -19.19
C ASP A 269 16.12 -2.08 -18.18
N LEU A 270 15.22 -1.19 -18.60
CA LEU A 270 14.57 -0.23 -17.70
C LEU A 270 13.73 -0.96 -16.66
N ALA A 271 12.92 -1.92 -17.10
CA ALA A 271 12.15 -2.75 -16.19
C ALA A 271 13.00 -3.49 -15.15
N ARG A 272 14.17 -3.99 -15.53
CA ARG A 272 15.11 -4.66 -14.61
C ARG A 272 15.68 -3.67 -13.60
N ALA A 273 16.04 -2.47 -14.02
CA ALA A 273 16.52 -1.42 -13.13
C ALA A 273 15.46 -1.03 -12.09
N ASP A 274 14.22 -0.79 -12.51
CA ASP A 274 13.11 -0.48 -11.60
C ASP A 274 12.79 -1.63 -10.64
N THR A 275 12.85 -2.88 -11.13
CA THR A 275 12.65 -4.05 -10.27
C THR A 275 13.74 -4.15 -9.20
N GLU A 276 15.00 -3.86 -9.53
CA GLU A 276 16.10 -3.87 -8.56
C GLU A 276 16.00 -2.72 -7.55
N ALA A 277 15.51 -1.55 -7.97
CA ALA A 277 15.22 -0.43 -7.07
C ALA A 277 14.16 -0.83 -6.02
N ALA A 278 13.05 -1.45 -6.46
CA ALA A 278 12.02 -1.97 -5.55
C ALA A 278 12.59 -3.04 -4.60
N LEU A 279 13.33 -4.03 -5.12
CA LEU A 279 13.92 -5.10 -4.30
C LEU A 279 14.93 -4.58 -3.27
N THR A 280 15.71 -3.55 -3.60
CA THR A 280 16.64 -2.92 -2.66
C THR A 280 15.89 -2.38 -1.45
N ILE A 281 14.80 -1.65 -1.68
CA ILE A 281 13.95 -1.10 -0.62
C ILE A 281 13.28 -2.23 0.18
N TYR A 282 12.67 -3.22 -0.48
CA TYR A 282 12.00 -4.31 0.24
C TYR A 282 12.96 -5.12 1.13
N ARG A 283 14.21 -5.33 0.67
CA ARG A 283 15.25 -5.97 1.50
C ARG A 283 15.61 -5.13 2.72
N GLN A 284 15.75 -3.81 2.55
CA GLN A 284 15.97 -2.89 3.67
C GLN A 284 14.84 -2.97 4.69
N LEU A 285 13.59 -2.99 4.22
CA LEU A 285 12.39 -3.06 5.07
C LEU A 285 12.13 -4.45 5.68
N ARG A 286 12.77 -5.49 5.12
CA ARG A 286 12.51 -6.91 5.41
C ARG A 286 11.08 -7.34 5.03
N ALA A 287 10.54 -6.76 3.96
CA ALA A 287 9.23 -7.10 3.40
C ALA A 287 9.27 -8.45 2.64
N GLN A 288 9.33 -9.56 3.38
CA GLN A 288 9.54 -10.90 2.81
C GLN A 288 8.49 -11.33 1.77
N PRO A 289 7.18 -11.03 1.93
CA PRO A 289 6.19 -11.31 0.91
C PRO A 289 6.52 -10.66 -0.43
N ASP A 290 6.91 -9.38 -0.44
CA ASP A 290 7.22 -8.64 -1.65
C ASP A 290 8.52 -9.11 -2.30
N ILE A 291 9.55 -9.38 -1.50
CA ILE A 291 10.81 -9.97 -1.98
C ILE A 291 10.54 -11.28 -2.71
N ARG A 292 9.77 -12.19 -2.09
CA ARG A 292 9.41 -13.49 -2.69
C ARG A 292 8.66 -13.29 -4.00
N ARG A 293 7.57 -12.51 -3.98
CA ARG A 293 6.72 -12.22 -5.14
C ARG A 293 7.50 -11.65 -6.33
N LEU A 294 8.40 -10.69 -6.09
CA LEU A 294 9.22 -10.11 -7.16
C LEU A 294 10.29 -11.07 -7.68
N SER A 295 10.91 -11.84 -6.78
CA SER A 295 11.92 -12.82 -7.16
C SER A 295 11.34 -13.96 -8.01
N GLU A 296 10.15 -14.44 -7.66
CA GLU A 296 9.41 -15.47 -8.41
C GLU A 296 8.98 -14.97 -9.79
N ALA A 297 8.50 -13.72 -9.87
CA ALA A 297 8.16 -13.10 -11.15
C ALA A 297 9.37 -12.98 -12.09
N ARG A 298 10.58 -12.76 -11.54
CA ARG A 298 11.84 -12.73 -12.31
C ARG A 298 12.29 -14.13 -12.77
N ALA A 299 11.96 -15.17 -12.00
CA ALA A 299 12.30 -16.55 -12.34
C ALA A 299 11.39 -17.14 -13.44
N CYS A 300 10.22 -16.55 -13.69
CA CYS A 300 9.29 -17.03 -14.70
C CYS A 300 9.81 -16.77 -16.14
N PRO A 301 9.92 -17.81 -16.99
CA PRO A 301 10.42 -17.68 -18.36
C PRO A 301 9.60 -16.67 -19.18
N GLY A 302 10.28 -15.91 -20.04
CA GLY A 302 9.64 -14.95 -20.95
C GLY A 302 9.01 -13.74 -20.25
N GLY A 303 9.31 -13.49 -18.97
CA GLY A 303 8.71 -12.39 -18.20
C GLY A 303 7.22 -12.57 -17.93
N LEU A 304 6.73 -13.81 -18.03
CA LEU A 304 5.36 -14.17 -17.71
C LEU A 304 5.12 -14.09 -16.20
N THR A 305 3.92 -13.70 -15.80
CA THR A 305 3.47 -13.87 -14.40
C THR A 305 3.19 -15.35 -14.11
N ALA A 306 3.17 -15.74 -12.83
CA ALA A 306 2.79 -17.09 -12.42
C ALA A 306 1.42 -17.50 -13.01
N ARG A 307 0.45 -16.57 -13.00
CA ARG A 307 -0.89 -16.81 -13.55
C ARG A 307 -0.91 -16.96 -15.06
N GLU A 308 -0.15 -16.13 -15.79
CA GLU A 308 0.01 -16.29 -17.23
C GLU A 308 0.73 -17.59 -17.58
N LEU A 309 1.65 -18.05 -16.73
CA LEU A 309 2.33 -19.33 -16.88
C LEU A 309 1.36 -20.50 -16.71
N GLU A 310 0.44 -20.43 -15.74
CA GLU A 310 -0.65 -21.40 -15.57
C GLU A 310 -1.58 -21.45 -16.79
N VAL A 311 -2.01 -20.28 -17.29
CA VAL A 311 -2.79 -20.18 -18.53
C VAL A 311 -2.00 -20.79 -19.69
N LEU A 312 -0.74 -20.39 -19.89
CA LEU A 312 0.10 -20.89 -20.96
C LEU A 312 0.30 -22.43 -20.90
N ARG A 313 0.44 -23.01 -19.70
CA ARG A 313 0.52 -24.46 -19.50
C ARG A 313 -0.75 -25.17 -19.97
N GLN A 314 -1.92 -24.69 -19.58
CA GLN A 314 -3.20 -25.25 -20.02
C GLN A 314 -3.39 -25.10 -21.54
N ILE A 315 -2.92 -23.99 -22.09
CA ILE A 315 -2.97 -23.74 -23.55
C ILE A 315 -2.06 -24.71 -24.29
N ALA A 316 -0.85 -24.95 -23.76
CA ALA A 316 0.12 -25.91 -24.29
C ALA A 316 -0.37 -27.36 -24.16
N SER A 317 -1.20 -27.68 -23.16
CA SER A 317 -1.88 -28.98 -23.06
C SER A 317 -3.15 -29.10 -23.92
N GLY A 318 -3.49 -28.07 -24.70
CA GLY A 318 -4.60 -28.10 -25.66
C GLY A 318 -5.95 -27.57 -25.15
N ALA A 319 -6.04 -27.06 -23.92
CA ALA A 319 -7.31 -26.63 -23.32
C ALA A 319 -7.89 -25.37 -23.98
N SER A 320 -9.14 -25.40 -24.43
CA SER A 320 -9.88 -24.25 -24.94
C SER A 320 -10.02 -23.14 -23.89
N ASN A 321 -10.29 -21.89 -24.30
CA ASN A 321 -10.46 -20.78 -23.35
C ASN A 321 -11.54 -21.05 -22.30
N ARG A 322 -12.59 -21.79 -22.68
CA ARG A 322 -13.65 -22.25 -21.78
C ARG A 322 -13.14 -23.21 -20.71
N GLU A 323 -12.34 -24.19 -21.10
CA GLU A 323 -11.74 -25.17 -20.18
C GLU A 323 -10.72 -24.51 -19.26
N VAL A 324 -9.90 -23.59 -19.78
CA VAL A 324 -8.99 -22.78 -18.96
C VAL A 324 -9.79 -21.96 -17.95
N GLY A 325 -10.85 -21.29 -18.40
CA GLY A 325 -11.70 -20.47 -17.53
C GLY A 325 -12.32 -21.29 -16.40
N ALA A 326 -12.84 -22.47 -16.72
CA ALA A 326 -13.39 -23.39 -15.73
C ALA A 326 -12.33 -23.90 -14.75
N SER A 327 -11.17 -24.35 -15.24
CA SER A 327 -10.10 -24.89 -14.39
C SER A 327 -9.49 -23.84 -13.47
N LEU A 328 -9.46 -22.59 -13.91
CA LEU A 328 -8.79 -21.51 -13.21
C LEU A 328 -9.79 -20.58 -12.49
N PHE A 329 -11.09 -20.90 -12.49
CA PHE A 329 -12.15 -20.08 -11.89
C PHE A 329 -12.19 -18.63 -12.39
N ILE A 330 -12.01 -18.42 -13.70
CA ILE A 330 -12.05 -17.10 -14.36
C ILE A 330 -12.93 -17.12 -15.62
N THR A 331 -13.37 -15.96 -16.08
CA THR A 331 -14.20 -15.87 -17.30
C THR A 331 -13.39 -16.14 -18.57
N GLU A 332 -14.04 -16.63 -19.64
CA GLU A 332 -13.42 -16.79 -20.96
C GLU A 332 -12.82 -15.48 -21.50
N LYS A 333 -13.47 -14.35 -21.21
CA LYS A 333 -12.98 -13.00 -21.54
C LYS A 333 -11.67 -12.69 -20.83
N THR A 334 -11.56 -13.05 -19.54
CA THR A 334 -10.33 -12.92 -18.76
C THR A 334 -9.21 -13.79 -19.33
N VAL A 335 -9.52 -15.02 -19.76
CA VAL A 335 -8.54 -15.91 -20.44
C VAL A 335 -8.05 -15.29 -21.75
N ALA A 336 -8.95 -14.74 -22.57
CA ALA A 336 -8.57 -14.08 -23.81
C ALA A 336 -7.64 -12.88 -23.57
N ARG A 337 -7.89 -12.10 -22.50
CA ARG A 337 -7.00 -11.01 -22.08
C ARG A 337 -5.63 -11.53 -21.65
N HIS A 338 -5.56 -12.60 -20.86
CA HIS A 338 -4.27 -13.23 -20.51
C HIS A 338 -3.52 -13.70 -21.75
N LEU A 339 -4.19 -14.34 -22.72
CA LEU A 339 -3.57 -14.79 -23.95
C LEU A 339 -2.96 -13.66 -24.78
N ALA A 340 -3.69 -12.53 -24.91
CA ALA A 340 -3.16 -11.36 -25.60
C ALA A 340 -1.87 -10.85 -24.94
N ASN A 341 -1.84 -10.80 -23.60
CA ASN A 341 -0.66 -10.38 -22.84
C ASN A 341 0.49 -11.39 -22.95
N ILE A 342 0.20 -12.69 -22.88
CA ILE A 342 1.19 -13.76 -23.05
C ILE A 342 1.85 -13.64 -24.43
N PHE A 343 1.05 -13.53 -25.48
CA PHE A 343 1.52 -13.43 -26.87
C PHE A 343 2.47 -12.24 -27.04
N ALA A 344 2.08 -11.08 -26.51
CA ALA A 344 2.92 -9.89 -26.51
C ALA A 344 4.25 -10.12 -25.75
N LYS A 345 4.20 -10.71 -24.55
CA LYS A 345 5.38 -10.93 -23.69
C LYS A 345 6.41 -11.89 -24.27
N ILE A 346 5.95 -12.99 -24.87
CA ILE A 346 6.85 -14.01 -25.44
C ILE A 346 7.12 -13.82 -26.94
N GLY A 347 6.60 -12.74 -27.53
CA GLY A 347 6.88 -12.36 -28.92
C GLY A 347 6.25 -13.31 -29.96
N VAL A 348 5.08 -13.87 -29.68
CA VAL A 348 4.36 -14.78 -30.59
C VAL A 348 3.00 -14.23 -30.98
N SER A 349 2.45 -14.66 -32.11
CA SER A 349 1.19 -14.13 -32.66
C SER A 349 0.05 -15.14 -32.71
N SER A 350 0.28 -16.38 -32.29
CA SER A 350 -0.74 -17.44 -32.34
C SER A 350 -0.66 -18.36 -31.15
N ARG A 351 -1.81 -19.00 -30.87
CA ARG A 351 -1.95 -20.02 -29.84
C ARG A 351 -0.97 -21.18 -30.04
N THR A 352 -0.81 -21.65 -31.27
CA THR A 352 0.13 -22.72 -31.61
C THR A 352 1.57 -22.30 -31.38
N ALA A 353 1.92 -21.06 -31.75
CA ALA A 353 3.25 -20.51 -31.49
C ALA A 353 3.53 -20.35 -29.99
N ALA A 354 2.53 -19.96 -29.19
CA ALA A 354 2.65 -19.92 -27.74
C ALA A 354 2.84 -21.31 -27.12
N ALA A 355 2.10 -22.32 -27.58
CA ALA A 355 2.29 -23.71 -27.14
C ALA A 355 3.69 -24.24 -27.51
N ALA A 356 4.18 -23.95 -28.71
CA ALA A 356 5.54 -24.31 -29.14
C ALA A 356 6.61 -23.60 -28.30
N TRP A 357 6.41 -22.32 -28.00
CA TRP A 357 7.29 -21.58 -27.10
C TRP A 357 7.32 -22.19 -25.70
N ALA A 358 6.16 -22.59 -25.16
CA ALA A 358 6.07 -23.21 -23.84
C ALA A 358 6.84 -24.54 -23.76
N HIS A 359 6.74 -25.38 -24.79
CA HIS A 359 7.54 -26.61 -24.88
C HIS A 359 9.04 -26.32 -25.00
N SER A 360 9.41 -25.33 -25.81
CA SER A 360 10.82 -24.98 -26.05
C SER A 360 11.52 -24.41 -24.81
N ASN A 361 10.76 -23.84 -23.88
CA ASN A 361 11.25 -23.24 -22.64
C ASN A 361 10.97 -24.09 -21.39
N ASP A 362 10.63 -25.38 -21.58
CA ASP A 362 10.33 -26.37 -20.52
C ASP A 362 9.25 -25.91 -19.53
N VAL A 363 8.31 -25.09 -19.99
CA VAL A 363 7.22 -24.52 -19.19
C VAL A 363 6.08 -25.53 -18.98
N THR A 364 6.09 -26.63 -19.74
CA THR A 364 4.99 -27.61 -19.81
C THR A 364 4.95 -28.67 -18.72
N SER A 365 5.96 -28.72 -17.83
CA SER A 365 6.03 -29.71 -16.76
C SER A 365 5.91 -29.06 -15.38
N SER A 366 4.99 -29.58 -14.56
CA SER A 366 4.98 -29.31 -13.12
C SER A 366 6.16 -30.04 -12.47
N ARG A 367 7.33 -29.41 -12.40
CA ARG A 367 8.34 -29.84 -11.43
C ARG A 367 7.95 -29.24 -10.08
N ILE A 368 7.11 -29.97 -9.35
CA ILE A 368 7.10 -29.91 -7.90
C ILE A 368 8.45 -30.50 -7.47
N SER A 369 9.44 -29.64 -7.24
CA SER A 369 10.65 -30.07 -6.54
C SER A 369 10.25 -30.48 -5.13
N SER A 370 10.57 -31.74 -4.83
CA SER A 370 10.31 -32.47 -3.60
C SER A 370 11.11 -31.96 -2.41
#